data_AF-A0A2N3C0E1-F1
#
_entry.id   AF-A0A2N3C0E1-F1
#
_cell.length_a   1.000
_cell.length_b   1.000
_cell.length_c   1.000
_cell.angle_alpha   90.00
_cell.angle_beta   90.00
_cell.angle_gamma   90.00
#
_symmetry.space_group_name_H-M   'P 1'
#
loop_
_entity.id
_entity.type
_entity.pdbx_description
1 polymer ?
#
loop_
_entity_poly.entity_id
_entity_poly.type
_entity_poly.pdbx_seq_one_letter_code
_entity_poly.pdbx_strand_id
1 'polypeptide(L)'
;MRRQVGSIGRKAGPSGLADLALTLRDLARDEDEEGRRALAWALVNGRAAPESAADRDYMLALAALCRALADAETDPTQGATRFHPHTECPGWAARETPRALIGGYLFYAPRATGQHDRKEL
;
A
#
# COMPACT_ATOMS: atom_id res chain seq x y z
N MET A 1 24.22 -50.39 10.64
CA MET A 1 22.93 -49.85 11.13
C MET A 1 22.94 -48.33 10.90
N ARG A 2 22.42 -47.85 9.76
CA ARG A 2 22.46 -46.42 9.38
C ARG A 2 21.29 -45.70 10.05
N ARG A 3 21.56 -44.68 10.88
CA ARG A 3 20.52 -43.83 11.44
C ARG A 3 19.92 -42.99 10.31
N GLN A 4 18.63 -43.19 10.08
CA GLN A 4 17.80 -42.35 9.23
C GLN A 4 17.67 -41.00 9.93
N VAL A 5 18.34 -39.98 9.41
CA VAL A 5 18.12 -38.58 9.82
C VAL A 5 16.70 -38.25 9.37
N GLY A 6 15.79 -38.12 10.33
CA GLY A 6 14.41 -37.75 10.06
C GLY A 6 14.39 -36.45 9.28
N SER A 7 13.77 -36.48 8.10
CA SER A 7 13.50 -35.24 7.36
C SER A 7 12.61 -34.40 8.27
N ILE A 8 13.15 -33.30 8.77
CA ILE A 8 12.38 -32.23 9.38
C ILE A 8 11.33 -31.86 8.34
N GLY A 9 10.07 -32.21 8.62
CA GLY A 9 8.95 -31.85 7.75
C GLY A 9 9.04 -30.35 7.52
N ARG A 10 9.22 -29.95 6.26
CA ARG A 10 9.05 -28.56 5.85
C ARG A 10 7.66 -28.17 6.32
N LYS A 11 7.56 -27.43 7.43
CA LYS A 11 6.33 -26.69 7.74
C LYS A 11 6.04 -25.92 6.46
N ALA A 12 4.83 -26.07 5.93
CA ALA A 12 4.37 -25.24 4.83
C ALA A 12 4.70 -23.80 5.22
N GLY A 13 5.65 -23.19 4.51
CA GLY A 13 5.98 -21.79 4.71
C GLY A 13 4.71 -20.96 4.53
N PRO A 14 4.66 -19.73 5.05
CA PRO A 14 3.51 -18.84 4.89
C PRO A 14 3.09 -18.82 3.41
N SER A 15 1.99 -19.48 3.08
CA SER A 15 1.66 -19.83 1.69
C SER A 15 0.95 -18.70 0.95
N GLY A 16 0.98 -17.48 1.53
CA GLY A 16 0.51 -16.26 0.92
C GLY A 16 1.08 -15.02 1.59
N LEU A 17 0.83 -13.86 0.99
CA LEU A 17 1.30 -12.55 1.50
C LEU A 17 0.74 -12.22 2.88
N ALA A 18 -0.50 -12.62 3.17
CA ALA A 18 -1.13 -12.39 4.46
C ALA A 18 -0.40 -13.13 5.59
N ASP A 19 -0.03 -14.40 5.36
CA ASP A 19 0.72 -15.20 6.34
C ASP A 19 2.13 -14.62 6.58
N LEU A 20 2.78 -14.13 5.52
CA LEU A 20 4.06 -13.44 5.62
C LEU A 20 3.95 -12.15 6.44
N ALA A 21 2.90 -11.36 6.21
CA ALA A 21 2.66 -10.13 6.95
C ALA A 21 2.38 -10.39 8.44
N LEU A 22 1.59 -11.41 8.76
CA LEU A 22 1.35 -11.83 10.14
C LEU A 22 2.64 -12.31 10.83
N THR A 23 3.42 -13.14 10.13
CA THR A 23 4.72 -13.62 10.62
C THR A 23 5.67 -12.45 10.88
N LEU A 24 5.76 -11.50 9.94
CA LEU A 24 6.61 -10.31 10.08
C LEU A 24 6.16 -9.44 11.26
N ARG A 25 4.85 -9.20 11.42
CA ARG A 25 4.29 -8.42 12.55
C ARG A 25 4.69 -9.04 13.89
N ASP A 26 4.63 -10.36 13.99
CA ASP A 26 4.92 -11.05 15.24
C ASP A 26 6.43 -11.07 15.53
N LEU A 27 7.28 -11.22 14.50
CA LEU A 27 8.74 -11.19 14.64
C LEU A 27 9.28 -9.78 14.94
N ALA A 28 8.70 -8.75 14.32
CA ALA A 28 9.21 -7.37 14.38
C ALA A 28 8.57 -6.53 15.49
N ARG A 29 7.98 -7.16 16.52
CA ARG A 29 7.22 -6.47 17.58
C ARG A 29 8.06 -5.43 18.34
N ASP A 30 9.32 -5.76 18.59
CA ASP A 30 10.26 -4.93 19.35
C ASP A 30 11.36 -4.34 18.46
N GLU A 31 11.17 -4.39 17.15
CA GLU A 31 12.13 -3.90 16.16
C GLU A 31 11.77 -2.50 15.68
N ASP A 32 12.80 -1.70 15.38
CA ASP A 32 12.63 -0.45 14.65
C ASP A 32 12.33 -0.69 13.16
N GLU A 33 12.25 0.38 12.37
CA GLU A 33 11.97 0.27 10.94
C GLU A 33 13.06 -0.51 10.18
N GLU A 34 14.32 -0.38 10.60
CA GLU A 34 15.44 -1.05 9.96
C GLU A 34 15.41 -2.56 10.24
N GLY A 35 15.20 -2.94 11.51
CA GLY A 35 15.03 -4.34 11.93
C GLY A 35 13.83 -5.01 11.25
N ARG A 36 12.68 -4.32 11.20
CA ARG A 36 11.49 -4.81 10.48
C ARG A 36 11.77 -5.04 9.00
N ARG A 37 12.48 -4.13 8.33
CA ARG A 37 12.85 -4.28 6.92
C ARG A 37 13.80 -5.45 6.70
N ALA A 38 14.79 -5.64 7.57
CA ALA A 38 15.73 -6.76 7.47
C ALA A 38 15.01 -8.11 7.58
N LEU A 39 14.09 -8.24 8.55
CA LEU A 39 13.24 -9.42 8.72
C LEU A 39 12.35 -9.68 7.51
N ALA A 40 11.76 -8.62 6.93
CA ALA A 40 10.96 -8.74 5.71
C ALA A 40 11.77 -9.30 4.53
N TRP A 41 13.00 -8.80 4.32
CA TRP A 41 13.90 -9.32 3.30
C TRP A 41 14.25 -10.80 3.54
N ALA A 42 14.53 -11.20 4.78
CA ALA A 42 14.84 -12.59 5.10
C ALA A 42 13.67 -13.53 4.78
N LEU A 43 12.43 -13.13 5.11
CA LEU A 43 11.23 -13.90 4.79
C LEU A 43 11.00 -14.02 3.27
N VAL A 44 11.18 -12.94 2.52
CA VAL A 44 11.06 -12.94 1.05
C VAL A 44 12.13 -13.82 0.41
N ASN A 45 13.39 -13.73 0.85
CA ASN A 45 14.48 -14.56 0.34
C ASN A 45 14.27 -16.05 0.62
N GLY A 46 13.57 -16.38 1.71
CA GLY A 46 13.19 -17.76 2.05
C GLY A 46 12.01 -18.32 1.25
N ARG A 47 11.35 -17.50 0.43
CA ARG A 47 10.21 -17.93 -0.41
C ARG A 47 10.71 -18.64 -1.66
N ALA A 48 9.94 -19.60 -2.16
CA ALA A 48 10.11 -20.08 -3.53
C ALA A 48 9.90 -18.93 -4.53
N ALA A 49 10.62 -18.97 -5.67
CA ALA A 49 10.54 -17.93 -6.69
C ALA A 49 9.08 -17.70 -7.16
N PRO A 50 8.67 -16.43 -7.41
CA PRO A 50 7.33 -16.16 -7.92
C PRO A 50 7.17 -16.81 -9.31
N GLU A 51 6.03 -17.47 -9.52
CA GLU A 51 5.76 -18.21 -10.75
C GLU A 51 5.39 -17.29 -11.94
N SER A 52 5.15 -15.98 -11.73
CA SER A 52 4.92 -15.06 -12.85
C SER A 52 5.22 -13.57 -12.56
N ALA A 53 5.49 -12.81 -13.63
CA ALA A 53 5.66 -11.35 -13.60
C ALA A 53 4.38 -10.58 -13.24
N ALA A 54 3.20 -11.22 -13.32
CA ALA A 54 1.91 -10.62 -12.91
C ALA A 54 1.87 -10.25 -11.42
N ASP A 55 2.81 -10.77 -10.61
CA ASP A 55 2.93 -10.42 -9.21
C ASP A 55 3.52 -9.02 -8.98
N ARG A 56 4.40 -8.49 -9.86
CA ARG A 56 5.15 -7.27 -9.52
C ARG A 56 4.26 -6.04 -9.39
N ASP A 57 3.42 -5.76 -10.38
CA ASP A 57 2.56 -4.56 -10.37
C ASP A 57 1.50 -4.64 -9.27
N TYR A 58 0.98 -5.85 -9.03
CA TYR A 58 0.10 -6.12 -7.88
C TYR A 58 0.80 -5.82 -6.54
N MET A 59 2.04 -6.28 -6.35
CA MET A 59 2.79 -6.04 -5.11
C MET A 59 3.09 -4.56 -4.91
N LEU A 60 3.41 -3.83 -5.98
CA LEU A 60 3.61 -2.38 -5.91
C LEU A 60 2.32 -1.64 -5.54
N ALA A 61 1.18 -2.01 -6.15
CA ALA A 61 -0.12 -1.44 -5.80
C ALA A 61 -0.50 -1.74 -4.34
N LEU A 62 -0.31 -2.98 -3.89
CA LEU A 62 -0.56 -3.37 -2.50
C LEU A 62 0.35 -2.61 -1.52
N ALA A 63 1.64 -2.47 -1.84
CA ALA A 63 2.59 -1.72 -1.01
C ALA A 63 2.19 -0.25 -0.89
N ALA A 64 1.77 0.40 -1.99
CA ALA A 64 1.29 1.78 -1.97
C ALA A 64 0.05 1.95 -1.07
N LEU A 65 -0.93 1.03 -1.17
CA LEU A 65 -2.11 1.02 -0.31
C LEU A 65 -1.73 0.82 1.17
N CYS A 66 -0.84 -0.12 1.48
CA CYS A 66 -0.40 -0.36 2.85
C CYS A 66 0.29 0.87 3.46
N ARG A 67 1.13 1.60 2.69
CA ARG A 67 1.78 2.83 3.16
C ARG A 67 0.75 3.93 3.46
N ALA A 68 -0.22 4.13 2.58
CA ALA A 68 -1.30 5.10 2.79
C ALA A 68 -2.18 4.75 4.01
N LEU A 69 -2.56 3.48 4.16
CA LEU A 69 -3.38 3.01 5.28
C LEU A 69 -2.65 3.09 6.64
N ALA A 70 -1.33 2.91 6.63
CA ALA A 70 -0.51 2.99 7.82
C ALA A 70 -0.14 4.43 8.21
N ASP A 71 -0.60 5.44 7.45
CA ASP A 71 -0.19 6.84 7.58
C ASP A 71 1.34 6.99 7.58
N ALA A 72 2.03 6.13 6.82
CA ALA A 72 3.48 6.10 6.74
C ALA A 72 4.04 7.24 5.87
N GLU A 73 3.17 7.91 5.11
CA GLU A 73 3.48 9.04 4.25
C GLU A 73 2.37 10.08 4.36
N THR A 74 2.73 11.37 4.27
CA THR A 74 1.74 12.44 4.15
C THR A 74 0.94 12.27 2.87
N ASP A 75 -0.41 12.33 2.96
CA ASP A 75 -1.30 12.28 1.80
C ASP A 75 -1.00 13.42 0.81
N PRO A 76 -0.40 13.13 -0.36
CA PRO A 76 -0.04 14.16 -1.32
C PRO A 76 -1.27 14.74 -2.04
N THR A 77 -2.43 14.10 -1.91
CA THR A 77 -3.69 14.52 -2.55
C THR A 77 -4.52 15.46 -1.67
N GLN A 78 -4.12 15.65 -0.41
CA GLN A 78 -4.79 16.52 0.57
C GLN A 78 -6.27 16.17 0.77
N GLY A 79 -6.58 14.89 0.96
CA GLY A 79 -7.93 14.39 1.20
C GLY A 79 -8.76 14.25 -0.07
N ALA A 80 -8.14 13.99 -1.22
CA ALA A 80 -8.88 13.80 -2.45
C ALA A 80 -9.69 12.49 -2.44
N THR A 81 -10.92 12.55 -2.94
CA THR A 81 -11.79 11.37 -3.09
C THR A 81 -12.29 11.16 -4.52
N ARG A 82 -11.99 12.12 -5.41
CA ARG A 82 -12.33 12.07 -6.83
C ARG A 82 -11.10 12.41 -7.66
N PHE A 83 -10.97 11.79 -8.83
CA PHE A 83 -9.90 12.05 -9.76
C PHE A 83 -10.31 11.74 -11.20
N HIS A 84 -9.60 12.30 -12.17
CA HIS A 84 -9.71 11.94 -13.58
C HIS A 84 -8.38 12.15 -14.30
N PRO A 85 -8.14 11.50 -15.46
CA PRO A 85 -6.96 11.77 -16.27
C PRO A 85 -6.88 13.26 -16.61
N HIS A 86 -5.69 13.85 -16.53
CA HIS A 86 -5.51 15.29 -16.79
C HIS A 86 -5.76 15.69 -18.25
N THR A 87 -5.90 14.71 -19.14
CA THR A 87 -6.25 14.89 -20.56
C THR A 87 -7.76 14.96 -20.80
N GLU A 88 -8.56 14.68 -19.78
CA GLU A 88 -10.01 14.72 -19.83
C GLU A 88 -10.54 15.88 -18.97
N CYS A 89 -11.74 16.37 -19.26
CA CYS A 89 -12.42 17.39 -18.46
C CYS A 89 -13.89 17.00 -18.26
N PRO A 90 -14.17 16.07 -17.33
CA PRO A 90 -15.54 15.63 -17.08
C PRO A 90 -16.38 16.77 -16.48
N GLY A 91 -17.68 16.81 -16.81
CA GLY A 91 -18.55 17.94 -16.44
C GLY A 91 -18.63 18.22 -14.93
N TRP A 92 -18.42 17.22 -14.08
CA TRP A 92 -18.37 17.40 -12.63
C TRP A 92 -17.15 18.17 -12.14
N ALA A 93 -16.04 18.16 -12.89
CA ALA A 93 -14.79 18.80 -12.52
C ALA A 93 -14.75 20.29 -12.90
N ALA A 94 -15.65 20.73 -13.79
CA ALA A 94 -15.63 22.07 -14.39
C ALA A 94 -15.71 23.23 -13.37
N ARG A 95 -16.22 22.98 -12.16
CA ARG A 95 -16.34 23.98 -11.09
C ARG A 95 -15.52 23.63 -9.84
N GLU A 96 -14.79 22.53 -9.87
CA GLU A 96 -13.99 22.08 -8.74
C GLU A 96 -12.54 22.57 -8.88
N THR A 97 -11.90 22.89 -7.75
CA THR A 97 -10.48 23.26 -7.74
C THR A 97 -9.66 22.00 -7.49
N PRO A 98 -8.79 21.57 -8.43
CA PRO A 98 -7.93 20.42 -8.19
C PRO A 98 -6.97 20.71 -7.04
N ARG A 99 -6.74 19.70 -6.21
CA ARG A 99 -5.80 19.73 -5.08
C ARG A 99 -4.40 19.28 -5.48
N ALA A 100 -4.32 18.40 -6.46
CA ALA A 100 -3.05 17.89 -6.96
C ALA A 100 -3.14 17.48 -8.44
N LEU A 101 -2.01 17.58 -9.13
CA LEU A 101 -1.72 16.93 -10.41
C LEU A 101 -0.53 16.01 -10.19
N ILE A 102 -0.77 14.70 -10.13
CA ILE A 102 0.26 13.69 -9.83
C ILE A 102 0.16 12.58 -10.87
N GLY A 103 1.28 12.29 -11.53
CA GLY A 103 1.29 11.41 -12.69
C GLY A 103 0.31 11.89 -13.76
N GLY A 104 -0.51 10.97 -14.29
CA GLY A 104 -1.50 11.25 -15.32
C GLY A 104 -2.83 11.85 -14.83
N TYR A 105 -2.98 12.21 -13.55
CA TYR A 105 -4.29 12.46 -12.94
C TYR A 105 -4.39 13.78 -12.17
N LEU A 106 -5.57 14.41 -12.27
CA LEU A 106 -6.01 15.51 -11.41
C LEU A 106 -6.86 14.97 -10.26
N PHE A 107 -6.62 15.45 -9.05
CA PHE A 107 -7.25 14.99 -7.80
C PHE A 107 -8.07 16.11 -7.13
N TYR A 108 -9.21 15.76 -6.56
CA TYR A 108 -10.18 16.70 -5.99
C TYR A 108 -10.67 16.21 -4.62
N ALA A 109 -10.56 17.09 -3.61
CA ALA A 109 -11.12 16.87 -2.29
C ALA A 109 -12.58 17.35 -2.22
N PRO A 110 -13.44 16.72 -1.39
CA PRO A 110 -14.76 17.24 -1.10
C PRO A 110 -14.68 18.70 -0.63
N ARG A 111 -15.65 19.52 -1.02
CA ARG A 111 -15.79 20.85 -0.44
C ARG A 111 -16.04 20.68 1.06
N ALA A 112 -15.29 21.41 1.88
CA ALA A 112 -15.63 21.51 3.29
C ALA A 112 -17.09 22.00 3.38
N THR A 113 -17.94 21.21 4.04
CA THR A 113 -19.31 21.61 4.34
C THR A 113 -19.26 22.78 5.33
N GLY A 114 -19.20 24.02 4.84
CA GLY A 114 -19.11 25.19 5.72
C GLY A 114 -18.82 26.57 5.13
N GLN A 115 -18.84 26.79 3.81
CA GLN A 115 -18.53 28.12 3.25
C GLN A 115 -19.57 28.62 2.22
N HIS A 116 -20.85 28.60 2.58
CA HIS A 116 -21.97 29.36 1.99
C HIS A 116 -23.04 29.37 3.11
N ASP A 117 -23.43 30.44 3.80
CA ASP A 117 -23.66 31.83 3.40
C ASP A 117 -23.32 32.83 4.51
N ARG A 118 -22.37 33.73 4.26
CA ARG A 118 -22.47 35.10 4.80
C ARG A 118 -22.72 36.02 3.61
N LYS A 119 -23.99 36.29 3.34
CA LYS A 119 -24.38 37.53 2.67
C LYS A 119 -24.31 38.63 3.73
N GLU A 120 -23.23 39.40 3.73
CA GLU A 120 -23.20 40.69 4.43
C GLU A 120 -23.74 41.74 3.45
N LEU A 121 -24.94 42.22 3.80
CA LEU A 121 -25.65 43.47 3.47
C LEU A 121 -25.64 43.98 2.02
#